data_AF-A0A933GMM9-F1
#
_entry.id   AF-A0A933GMM9-F1
#
_cell.length_a   1.000
_cell.length_b   1.000
_cell.length_c   1.000
_cell.angle_alpha   90.00
_cell.angle_beta   90.00
_cell.angle_gamma   90.00
#
_symmetry.space_group_name_H-M   'P 1'
#
loop_
_entity.id
_entity.type
_entity.pdbx_description
1 polymer ?
#
loop_
_entity_poly.entity_id
_entity_poly.type
_entity_poly.pdbx_seq_one_letter_code
_entity_poly.pdbx_strand_id
1 'polypeptide(L)'
;EGLKRADQFIRLVKPLAEQKPVLILKGGRSQAGLRAALSHTGSMGGTAAIFEGAARQAGVIRVEYLEEMVDTAVAFSSPIYPTG
;
A
#
# COMPACT_ATOMS: atom_id res chain seq x y z
N GLU A 1 -2.52 9.98 -5.57
CA GLU A 1 -3.96 9.99 -5.89
C GLU A 1 -4.71 8.99 -5.03
N GLY A 2 -6.00 9.24 -4.80
CA GLY A 2 -6.84 8.43 -3.93
C GLY A 2 -7.64 7.35 -4.67
N LEU A 3 -8.11 6.34 -3.94
CA LEU A 3 -8.81 5.16 -4.47
C LEU A 3 -10.30 5.43 -4.65
N LYS A 4 -10.74 5.68 -5.88
CA LYS A 4 -12.17 5.94 -6.19
C LYS A 4 -13.06 4.68 -6.09
N ARG A 5 -12.47 3.47 -6.17
CA ARG A 5 -13.18 2.18 -6.19
C ARG A 5 -12.47 1.16 -5.29
N ALA A 6 -12.67 1.29 -3.98
CA ALA A 6 -12.00 0.46 -2.98
C ALA A 6 -12.44 -1.01 -3.02
N ASP A 7 -13.73 -1.25 -3.25
CA ASP A 7 -14.34 -2.57 -3.43
C ASP A 7 -13.71 -3.34 -4.60
N GLN A 8 -13.55 -2.68 -5.74
CA GLN A 8 -12.95 -3.27 -6.93
C GLN A 8 -11.47 -3.58 -6.70
N PHE A 9 -10.74 -2.68 -6.02
CA PHE A 9 -9.36 -2.90 -5.66
C PHE A 9 -9.20 -4.16 -4.80
N ILE A 10 -9.99 -4.28 -3.72
CA ILE A 10 -9.94 -5.45 -2.84
C ILE A 10 -10.26 -6.72 -3.63
N ARG A 11 -11.32 -6.70 -4.43
CA ARG A 11 -11.77 -7.87 -5.22
C ARG A 11 -10.68 -8.37 -6.18
N LEU A 12 -9.93 -7.46 -6.80
CA LEU A 12 -8.89 -7.82 -7.77
C LEU A 12 -7.57 -8.18 -7.11
N VAL A 13 -7.20 -7.51 -6.02
CA VAL A 13 -5.87 -7.66 -5.41
C VAL A 13 -5.81 -8.79 -4.39
N LYS A 14 -6.89 -9.02 -3.62
CA LYS A 14 -6.92 -10.09 -2.61
C LYS A 14 -6.52 -11.47 -3.14
N PRO A 15 -7.08 -11.99 -4.25
CA PRO A 15 -6.68 -13.30 -4.76
C PRO A 15 -5.23 -13.34 -5.26
N LEU A 16 -4.64 -12.19 -5.62
CA LEU A 16 -3.23 -12.10 -5.98
C LEU A 16 -2.35 -12.14 -4.73
N ALA A 17 -2.73 -11.41 -3.68
CA ALA A 17 -2.02 -11.35 -2.41
C ALA A 17 -2.00 -12.71 -1.68
N GLU A 18 -3.01 -13.54 -1.90
CA GLU A 18 -3.06 -14.93 -1.39
C GLU A 18 -2.09 -15.87 -2.12
N GLN A 19 -1.70 -15.55 -3.37
CA GLN A 19 -0.81 -16.39 -4.19
C GLN A 19 0.64 -15.90 -4.19
N LYS A 20 0.85 -14.59 -4.06
CA LYS A 20 2.16 -13.95 -4.08
C LYS A 20 2.15 -12.66 -3.28
N PRO A 21 3.27 -12.28 -2.66
CA PRO A 21 3.41 -11.00 -1.97
C PRO A 21 3.11 -9.83 -2.93
N VAL A 22 2.19 -8.95 -2.53
CA VAL A 22 1.88 -7.71 -3.25
C VAL A 22 2.38 -6.55 -2.42
N LEU A 23 3.36 -5.83 -2.95
CA LEU A 23 3.97 -4.67 -2.31
C LEU A 23 3.40 -3.37 -2.89
N ILE A 24 3.09 -2.40 -2.03
CA ILE A 24 2.72 -1.04 -2.45
C ILE A 24 3.64 -0.02 -1.81
N LEU A 25 4.33 0.74 -2.66
CA LEU A 25 5.02 1.98 -2.29
C LEU A 25 4.12 3.17 -2.64
N LYS A 26 3.58 3.84 -1.62
CA LYS A 26 2.68 4.99 -1.83
C LYS A 26 3.46 6.30 -1.78
N GLY A 27 3.64 6.94 -2.94
CA GLY A 27 4.26 8.28 -3.02
C GLY A 27 3.47 9.37 -2.28
N GLY A 28 4.18 10.38 -1.75
CA GLY A 28 3.62 11.63 -1.21
C GLY A 28 3.48 11.74 0.31
N ARG A 29 4.22 10.96 1.11
CA ARG A 29 4.12 10.97 2.59
C ARG A 29 5.12 11.86 3.34
N SER A 30 6.04 12.56 2.66
CA SER A 30 6.86 13.55 3.37
C SER A 30 5.95 14.58 4.04
N GLN A 31 6.28 15.08 5.23
CA GLN A 31 5.42 16.08 5.89
C GLN A 31 5.14 17.30 4.99
N ALA A 32 6.06 17.64 4.09
CA ALA A 32 5.88 18.65 3.07
C ALA A 32 4.88 18.21 1.99
N GLY A 33 4.98 16.97 1.48
CA GLY A 33 4.06 16.39 0.50
C GLY A 33 2.64 16.18 1.06
N LEU A 34 2.51 15.80 2.34
CA LEU A 34 1.24 15.70 3.04
C LEU A 34 0.61 17.09 3.23
N ARG A 35 1.38 18.09 3.66
CA ARG A 35 0.89 19.48 3.77
C ARG A 35 0.49 20.07 2.42
N ALA A 36 1.29 19.86 1.37
CA ALA A 36 0.98 20.31 0.00
C ALA A 36 -0.25 19.60 -0.58
N ALA A 37 -0.42 18.30 -0.30
CA ALA A 37 -1.60 17.55 -0.66
C ALA A 37 -2.86 18.06 0.07
N LEU A 38 -2.76 18.29 1.38
CA LEU A 38 -3.85 18.80 2.22
C LEU A 38 -4.28 20.22 1.82
N SER A 39 -3.33 21.11 1.53
CA SER A 39 -3.61 22.51 1.18
C SER A 39 -4.30 22.68 -0.18
N HIS A 40 -4.12 21.74 -1.12
CA HIS A 40 -4.66 21.87 -2.48
C HIS A 40 -5.98 21.12 -2.73
N THR A 41 -6.34 20.12 -1.91
CA THR A 41 -7.45 19.21 -2.29
C THR A 41 -8.58 19.05 -1.31
N GLY A 42 -8.51 19.56 -0.07
CA GLY A 42 -9.64 19.65 0.89
C GLY A 42 -10.42 18.35 1.23
N SER A 43 -10.15 17.25 0.53
CA SER A 43 -10.93 16.00 0.48
C SER A 43 -10.04 14.76 0.65
N MET A 44 -8.72 14.94 0.68
CA MET A 44 -7.75 13.84 0.64
C MET A 44 -7.62 13.04 1.94
N GLY A 45 -8.04 13.60 3.08
CA GLY A 45 -7.97 12.90 4.37
C GLY A 45 -8.80 11.61 4.37
N GLY A 46 -10.01 11.66 3.80
CA GLY A 46 -10.87 10.47 3.63
C GLY A 46 -10.29 9.48 2.62
N THR A 47 -9.66 9.96 1.55
CA THR A 47 -9.15 9.07 0.49
C THR A 47 -7.88 8.31 0.89
N ALA A 48 -7.05 8.89 1.77
CA ALA A 48 -5.88 8.22 2.33
C ALA A 48 -6.31 7.08 3.26
N ALA A 49 -7.22 7.35 4.21
CA ALA A 49 -7.73 6.34 5.13
C ALA A 49 -8.47 5.20 4.41
N ILE A 50 -9.28 5.53 3.38
CA ILE A 50 -9.94 4.53 2.52
C ILE A 50 -8.92 3.66 1.79
N PHE A 51 -7.87 4.26 1.22
CA PHE A 51 -6.82 3.49 0.56
C PHE A 51 -6.08 2.58 1.53
N GLU A 52 -5.72 3.07 2.72
CA GLU A 52 -5.05 2.27 3.75
C GLU A 52 -5.93 1.11 4.23
N GLY A 53 -7.22 1.37 4.46
CA GLY A 53 -8.20 0.34 4.79
C GLY A 53 -8.33 -0.73 3.71
N ALA A 54 -8.45 -0.29 2.45
CA ALA A 54 -8.59 -1.19 1.30
C ALA A 54 -7.33 -2.04 1.06
N ALA A 55 -6.14 -1.43 1.16
CA ALA A 55 -4.85 -2.13 1.06
C ALA A 55 -4.73 -3.22 2.13
N ARG A 56 -5.08 -2.89 3.38
CA ARG A 56 -5.08 -3.85 4.49
C ARG A 56 -6.07 -4.99 4.28
N GLN A 57 -7.29 -4.69 3.84
CA GLN A 57 -8.30 -5.72 3.53
C GLN A 57 -7.91 -6.61 2.35
N ALA A 58 -7.15 -6.09 1.40
CA ALA A 58 -6.64 -6.82 0.25
C ALA A 58 -5.40 -7.68 0.55
N GLY A 59 -4.84 -7.63 1.76
CA GLY A 59 -3.62 -8.37 2.12
C GLY A 59 -2.34 -7.80 1.50
N VAL A 60 -2.36 -6.52 1.12
CA VAL A 60 -1.20 -5.84 0.54
C VAL A 60 -0.21 -5.44 1.63
N ILE A 61 1.08 -5.65 1.37
CA ILE A 61 2.18 -5.21 2.21
C ILE A 61 2.55 -3.79 1.79
N ARG A 62 2.40 -2.85 2.73
CA ARG A 62 2.75 -1.46 2.49
C ARG A 62 4.20 -1.23 2.89
N VAL A 63 4.95 -0.59 2.00
CA VAL A 63 6.32 -0.13 2.23
C VAL A 63 6.36 1.39 2.13
N GLU A 64 7.20 2.02 2.93
CA GLU A 64 7.32 3.46 3.07
C GLU A 64 8.44 4.03 2.19
N TYR A 65 9.47 3.23 1.92
CA TYR A 65 10.64 3.64 1.14
C TYR A 65 10.97 2.62 0.05
N LEU A 66 11.68 3.08 -0.98
CA LEU A 66 12.13 2.20 -2.06
C LEU A 66 13.12 1.14 -1.53
N GLU A 67 13.98 1.51 -0.58
CA GLU A 67 14.90 0.58 0.09
C GLU A 67 14.13 -0.56 0.77
N GLU A 68 13.13 -0.22 1.59
CA GLU A 68 12.25 -1.21 2.23
C GLU A 68 11.50 -2.07 1.19
N MET A 69 11.11 -1.50 0.04
CA MET A 69 10.49 -2.27 -1.04
C MET A 69 11.44 -3.34 -1.58
N VAL A 70 12.71 -2.98 -1.80
CA VAL A 70 13.73 -3.91 -2.29
C VAL A 70 14.03 -4.97 -1.23
N ASP A 71 14.26 -4.57 0.01
CA ASP A 71 14.54 -5.48 1.12
C ASP A 71 13.40 -6.49 1.31
N THR A 72 12.15 -6.01 1.27
CA THR A 72 10.96 -6.84 1.40
C THR A 72 10.85 -7.80 0.21
N ALA A 73 11.09 -7.34 -1.02
CA ALA A 73 11.07 -8.21 -2.20
C ALA A 73 12.14 -9.31 -2.15
N VAL A 74 13.34 -8.99 -1.66
CA VAL A 74 14.42 -9.96 -1.45
C VAL A 74 14.03 -10.97 -0.37
N ALA A 75 13.49 -10.51 0.76
CA ALA A 75 13.03 -11.39 1.83
C ALA A 75 11.99 -12.41 1.35
N PHE A 76 11.03 -11.98 0.53
CA PHE A 76 10.05 -12.88 -0.08
C PHE A 76 10.57 -13.74 -1.23
N SER A 77 11.75 -13.42 -1.77
CA SER A 77 12.42 -14.27 -2.76
C SER A 77 13.27 -15.36 -2.10
N SER A 78 13.45 -15.31 -0.78
CA SER A 78 14.14 -16.35 -0.02
C SER A 78 13.32 -17.65 0.00
N PRO A 79 13.95 -18.82 -0.18
CA PRO A 79 13.27 -20.11 -0.06
C PRO A 79 12.98 -20.50 1.40
N ILE A 80 13.49 -19.73 2.37
CA ILE A 80 13.34 -20.00 3.80
C ILE A 80 12.27 -19.07 4.36
N TYR A 81 11.09 -19.63 4.62
CA TYR A 81 10.01 -18.95 5.32
C TYR A 81 10.02 -19.33 6.80
N PRO A 82 9.77 -18.37 7.71
CA PRO A 82 9.53 -18.69 9.12
C PRO A 82 8.35 -19.66 9.24
N THR A 83 8.50 -20.73 10.01
CA THR A 83 7.46 -21.76 10.19
C THR A 83 6.49 -21.48 11.34
N GLY A 84 6.66 -20.34 12.02
CA GLY A 84 6.02 -20.03 13.30
C GLY A 84 6.93 -20.35 14.48
#